data_AF-A0AAD3NCZ4-F1
#
_entry.id   AF-A0AAD3NCZ4-F1
#
_cell.length_a   1.000
_cell.length_b   1.000
_cell.length_c   1.000
_cell.angle_alpha   90.00
_cell.angle_beta   90.00
_cell.angle_gamma   90.00
#
_symmetry.space_group_name_H-M   'P 1'
#
loop_
_entity.id
_entity.type
_entity.pdbx_description
1 polymer ?
#
loop_
_entity_poly.entity_id
_entity_poly.type
_entity_poly.pdbx_seq_one_letter_code
_entity_poly.pdbx_strand_id
1 'polypeptide(L)' 'MIAAQLLAYYFTELKDDQVKKIDKYLYSMRFSDETLVDIMQRFRRELAKGLGRDTNPTAALKMLPTFVRSIPDGS' A
#
# COMPACT_ATOMS: atom_id res chain seq x y z
N MET A 1 23.79 37.54 -8.85
CA MET A 1 22.50 36.88 -8.46
C MET A 1 22.00 35.92 -9.54
N ILE A 2 21.96 36.31 -10.82
CA ILE A 2 21.46 35.48 -11.94
C ILE A 2 22.24 34.16 -12.14
N ALA A 3 23.57 34.18 -12.04
CA ALA A 3 24.39 32.97 -12.20
C ALA A 3 24.10 31.88 -11.15
N ALA A 4 23.83 32.27 -9.90
CA ALA A 4 23.49 31.34 -8.83
C ALA A 4 22.11 30.70 -9.06
N GLN A 5 21.15 31.47 -9.62
CA GLN A 5 19.82 30.97 -9.98
C GLN A 5 19.88 29.98 -11.15
N LEU A 6 20.70 30.25 -12.17
CA LEU A 6 20.93 29.33 -13.29
C LEU A 6 21.57 28.02 -12.81
N LEU A 7 22.55 28.11 -11.91
CA LEU A 7 23.20 26.94 -11.32
C LEU A 7 22.19 26.10 -10.50
N ALA A 8 21.37 26.77 -9.67
CA ALA A 8 20.34 26.12 -8.88
C ALA A 8 19.29 25.42 -9.77
N TYR A 9 18.83 26.08 -10.84
CA TYR A 9 17.91 25.51 -11.82
C TYR A 9 18.49 24.24 -12.47
N TYR A 10 19.75 24.30 -12.92
CA TYR A 10 20.44 23.15 -13.50
C TYR A 10 20.54 21.98 -12.52
N PHE A 11 20.89 22.25 -11.25
CA PHE A 11 20.93 21.21 -10.22
C PHE A 11 19.55 20.63 -9.88
N THR A 12 18.49 21.43 -9.90
CA THR A 12 17.12 20.93 -9.71
C THR A 12 16.67 20.04 -10.86
N GLU A 13 16.99 20.42 -12.10
CA GLU A 13 16.67 19.64 -13.30
C GLU A 13 17.43 18.31 -13.34
N LEU A 14 18.72 18.31 -12.96
CA LEU A 14 19.52 17.09 -12.84
C LEU A 14 18.96 16.11 -11.80
N LYS A 15 18.48 16.64 -10.66
CA LYS A 15 17.84 15.83 -9.62
C LYS A 15 16.48 15.29 -10.08
N ASP A 16 15.69 16.09 -10.77
CA ASP A 16 14.39 15.67 -11.32
C ASP A 16 14.55 14.52 -12.34
N ASP A 17 15.60 14.54 -13.18
CA ASP A 17 15.92 13.44 -14.10
C ASP A 17 16.26 12.12 -13.37
N GLN A 18 17.02 12.20 -12.27
CA GLN A 18 17.33 11.02 -11.45
C GLN A 18 16.08 10.46 -10.76
N VAL A 19 15.22 11.32 -10.22
CA VAL A 19 13.96 10.89 -9.59
C VAL A 19 13.05 10.20 -10.60
N LYS A 20 12.90 10.75 -11.81
CA LYS A 20 12.12 10.12 -12.89
C LYS A 20 12.67 8.76 -13.31
N LYS A 21 14.01 8.60 -13.35
CA LYS A 21 14.65 7.31 -13.63
C LYS A 21 14.35 6.28 -12.55
N ILE A 22 14.41 6.67 -11.28
CA ILE A 22 14.06 5.82 -10.14
C ILE A 22 12.58 5.44 -10.19
N ASP A 23 11.69 6.39 -10.45
CA ASP A 23 10.24 6.15 -10.54
C ASP A 23 9.89 5.19 -11.66
N LYS A 24 10.57 5.31 -12.81
CA LYS A 24 10.41 4.37 -13.92
C LYS A 24 10.95 2.98 -13.56
N TYR A 25 12.07 2.89 -12.86
CA TYR A 25 12.66 1.62 -12.44
C TYR A 25 11.79 0.91 -11.39
N LEU A 26 11.24 1.64 -10.44
CA LEU A 26 10.38 1.15 -9.35
C LEU A 26 8.89 1.24 -9.68
N TYR A 27 8.52 1.36 -10.95
CA TYR A 27 7.14 1.58 -11.38
C TYR A 27 6.18 0.52 -10.81
N SER A 28 6.61 -0.74 -10.71
CA SER A 28 5.81 -1.84 -10.13
C SER A 28 5.49 -1.69 -8.64
N MET A 29 6.23 -0.85 -7.91
CA MET A 29 5.99 -0.54 -6.50
C MET A 29 5.15 0.72 -6.30
N ARG A 30 4.88 1.48 -7.38
CA ARG A 30 4.03 2.66 -7.35
C ARG A 30 2.60 2.26 -7.69
N PHE A 31 1.83 1.94 -6.65
CA PHE A 31 0.43 1.58 -6.80
C PHE A 31 -0.43 2.82 -7.04
N SER A 32 -1.31 2.73 -8.04
CA SER A 32 -2.40 3.70 -8.22
C SER A 32 -3.53 3.42 -7.21
N ASP A 33 -4.40 4.40 -7.00
CA ASP A 33 -5.56 4.24 -6.11
C ASP A 33 -6.48 3.10 -6.57
N GLU A 34 -6.64 2.90 -7.88
CA GLU A 34 -7.42 1.78 -8.44
C GLU A 34 -6.80 0.43 -8.07
N THR A 35 -5.46 0.35 -8.08
CA THR A 35 -4.75 -0.87 -7.68
C THR A 35 -4.92 -1.14 -6.20
N LEU A 36 -4.87 -0.11 -5.36
CA LEU A 36 -5.10 -0.23 -3.92
C LEU A 36 -6.54 -0.67 -3.61
N VAL A 37 -7.52 -0.15 -4.34
CA VAL A 37 -8.93 -0.57 -4.21
C VAL A 37 -9.12 -2.02 -4.61
N ASP A 38 -8.49 -2.50 -5.70
CA ASP A 38 -8.52 -3.91 -6.07
C ASP A 38 -7.87 -4.81 -4.99
N ILE A 39 -6.71 -4.41 -4.45
CA ILE A 39 -6.06 -5.14 -3.33
C ILE A 39 -6.99 -5.22 -2.12
N MET A 40 -7.65 -4.10 -1.75
CA MET A 40 -8.62 -4.07 -0.65
C MET A 40 -9.79 -5.04 -0.91
N GLN A 41 -10.31 -5.09 -2.15
CA GLN A 41 -11.38 -6.01 -2.52
C GLN A 41 -10.94 -7.47 -2.49
N ARG A 42 -9.71 -7.79 -2.92
CA ARG A 42 -9.12 -9.13 -2.79
C ARG A 42 -9.01 -9.53 -1.32
N PHE A 43 -8.48 -8.64 -0.48
CA PHE A 43 -8.34 -8.89 0.95
C PHE A 43 -9.70 -9.12 1.62
N ARG A 44 -10.71 -8.31 1.29
CA ARG A 44 -12.09 -8.47 1.78
C ARG A 44 -12.70 -9.83 1.41
N ARG A 45 -12.44 -10.33 0.20
CA ARG A 45 -12.88 -11.67 -0.22
C ARG A 45 -12.20 -12.77 0.60
N GLU A 46 -10.90 -12.65 0.84
CA GLU A 46 -10.17 -13.62 1.66
C GLU A 46 -10.60 -13.60 3.14
N LEU A 47 -10.96 -12.43 3.69
CA LEU A 47 -11.54 -12.33 5.03
C LEU A 47 -12.85 -13.12 5.13
N ALA A 48 -13.73 -12.96 4.13
CA ALA A 48 -15.00 -13.70 4.09
C ALA A 48 -14.77 -15.21 3.96
N LYS A 49 -13.81 -15.65 3.13
CA LYS A 49 -13.42 -17.06 3.04
C LYS A 49 -12.86 -17.59 4.36
N GLY A 50 -12.06 -16.81 5.06
CA GLY A 50 -11.51 -17.17 6.36
C GLY A 50 -12.58 -17.34 7.43
N LEU A 51 -13.67 -16.60 7.38
CA LEU A 51 -14.80 -16.76 8.32
C LEU A 51 -15.78 -17.86 7.90
N GLY A 52 -15.81 -18.24 6.62
CA GLY A 52 -16.72 -19.27 6.11
C GLY A 52 -16.34 -20.67 6.58
N ARG A 53 -17.31 -21.41 7.13
CA ARG A 53 -17.11 -22.77 7.68
C ARG A 53 -16.46 -23.73 6.69
N ASP A 54 -16.93 -23.72 5.44
CA ASP A 54 -16.47 -24.67 4.41
C ASP A 54 -15.21 -24.17 3.67
N THR A 55 -14.99 -22.85 3.68
CA THR A 55 -13.88 -22.20 2.95
C THR A 55 -12.65 -21.98 3.82
N ASN A 56 -12.78 -21.96 5.15
CA ASN A 56 -11.68 -21.73 6.09
C ASN A 56 -10.51 -22.73 5.94
N PRO A 57 -10.71 -24.05 5.78
CA PRO A 57 -9.60 -25.01 5.74
C PRO A 57 -8.57 -24.76 4.62
N THR A 58 -8.97 -24.06 3.55
CA THR A 58 -8.09 -23.71 2.42
C THR A 58 -7.90 -22.21 2.24
N ALA A 59 -8.44 -21.38 3.14
CA ALA A 59 -8.33 -19.93 3.07
C ALA A 59 -6.89 -19.46 3.39
N ALA A 60 -6.42 -18.44 2.66
CA ALA A 60 -5.12 -17.83 2.95
C ALA A 60 -5.15 -17.02 4.27
N LEU A 61 -6.29 -16.40 4.58
CA LEU A 61 -6.53 -15.70 5.85
C LEU A 61 -7.27 -16.60 6.82
N LYS A 62 -6.64 -16.92 7.96
CA LYS A 62 -7.12 -17.94 8.91
C LYS A 62 -8.29 -17.51 9.80
N MET A 63 -8.46 -16.21 10.02
CA MET A 63 -9.52 -15.62 10.85
C MET A 63 -9.71 -16.32 12.21
N LEU A 64 -8.61 -16.45 12.96
CA LEU A 64 -8.57 -17.22 14.20
C LEU A 64 -9.38 -16.54 15.33
N PRO A 65 -10.16 -17.30 16.12
CA PRO A 65 -10.88 -16.75 17.27
C PRO A 65 -9.89 -16.35 18.37
N THR A 66 -10.06 -15.14 18.91
CA THR A 66 -9.27 -14.63 20.05
C THR A 66 -9.97 -14.83 21.39
N PHE A 67 -11.25 -15.21 21.37
CA PHE A 67 -12.14 -15.29 22.54
C PHE A 67 -12.33 -13.98 23.33
N VAL A 68 -11.78 -12.86 22.84
CA VAL A 68 -12.08 -11.51 23.33
C VAL A 68 -13.42 -11.07 22.77
N ARG A 69 -14.37 -10.72 23.65
CA ARG A 69 -15.76 -10.42 23.27
C ARG A 69 -16.10 -8.93 23.23
N SER A 70 -15.34 -8.11 23.96
CA SER A 70 -15.50 -6.66 23.99
C SER A 70 -14.17 -6.00 24.36
N ILE A 71 -14.07 -4.71 24.03
CA ILE A 71 -13.05 -3.82 24.57
C ILE A 71 -13.43 -3.42 26.01
N PRO A 72 -12.47 -2.99 26.86
CA PRO A 72 -12.79 -2.47 28.19
C PRO A 72 -13.76 -1.28 28.12
N ASP A 73 -14.82 -1.31 28.92
CA ASP A 73 -15.87 -0.28 29.00
C ASP A 73 -15.78 0.59 30.26
N GLY A 74 -14.97 0.19 31.25
CA GLY A 74 -14.65 0.98 32.43
C GLY A 74 -15.74 1.03 33.51
N SER A 75 -16.74 0.14 33.43
CA SER A 75 -17.76 -0.06 34.50
C SER A 75 -17.29 -1.02 35.59
#